data_AF-A0A2N3AB24-F1
#
_entry.id   AF-A0A2N3AB24-F1
#
_cell.length_a   1.000
_cell.length_b   1.000
_cell.length_c   1.000
_cell.angle_alpha   90.00
_cell.angle_beta   90.00
_cell.angle_gamma   90.00
#
_symmetry.space_group_name_H-M   'P 1'
#
loop_
_entity.id
_entity.type
_entity.pdbx_description
1 polymer ?
#
loop_
_entity_poly.entity_id
_entity_poly.type
_entity_poly.pdbx_seq_one_letter_code
_entity_poly.pdbx_strand_id
1 'polypeptide(L)'
;MFGILFILTGVFAIVGGLYTWGEGNIFIQNELVKAWIPWADIIFTGPLSLICGYGILRNYYWGKILGLSTSGIYVFGSVLVFISMVWNRDYSFFLLIPALSGLLIGMAFTVLAIKEKWIITELHNHQG
;
A
#
# COMPACT_ATOMS: atom_id res chain seq x y z
N MET A 1 -2.76 12.62 -10.35
CA MET A 1 -3.21 12.60 -8.93
C MET A 1 -2.75 11.34 -8.21
N PHE A 2 -3.17 10.14 -8.63
CA PHE A 2 -2.82 8.88 -7.94
C PHE A 2 -1.32 8.61 -7.80
N GLY A 3 -0.49 8.96 -8.79
CA GLY A 3 0.96 8.78 -8.68
C GLY A 3 1.58 9.52 -7.48
N ILE A 4 1.08 10.72 -7.15
CA ILE A 4 1.51 11.45 -5.94
C ILE A 4 1.02 10.73 -4.68
N LEU A 5 -0.23 10.23 -4.67
CA LEU A 5 -0.78 9.49 -3.53
C LEU A 5 0.03 8.23 -3.24
N PHE A 6 0.41 7.45 -4.26
CA PHE A 6 1.30 6.31 -4.08
C PHE A 6 2.66 6.75 -3.53
N ILE A 7 3.30 7.78 -4.08
CA ILE A 7 4.58 8.26 -3.54
C ILE A 7 4.46 8.65 -2.06
N LEU A 8 3.45 9.45 -1.70
CA LEU A 8 3.23 9.86 -0.31
C LEU A 8 2.95 8.66 0.60
N THR A 9 2.14 7.70 0.14
CA THR A 9 1.84 6.49 0.90
C THR A 9 3.08 5.62 1.07
N GLY A 10 3.94 5.54 0.05
CA GLY A 10 5.21 4.81 0.12
C GLY A 10 6.17 5.43 1.13
N VAL A 11 6.33 6.75 1.13
CA VAL A 11 7.13 7.47 2.14
C VAL A 11 6.54 7.24 3.54
N PHE A 12 5.22 7.37 3.67
CA PHE A 12 4.53 7.22 4.95
C PHE A 12 4.62 5.79 5.48
N ALA A 13 4.58 4.77 4.62
CA ALA A 13 4.78 3.37 4.99
C ALA A 13 6.20 3.12 5.51
N ILE A 14 7.23 3.66 4.85
CA ILE A 14 8.62 3.51 5.30
C ILE A 14 8.83 4.20 6.65
N VAL A 15 8.40 5.46 6.77
CA VAL A 15 8.56 6.23 8.01
C VAL A 15 7.71 5.62 9.13
N GLY A 16 6.44 5.31 8.84
CA GLY A 16 5.53 4.67 9.78
C GLY A 16 6.04 3.31 10.25
N GLY A 17 6.60 2.51 9.35
CA GLY A 17 7.23 1.24 9.69
C GLY A 17 8.46 1.41 10.60
N LEU A 18 9.33 2.39 10.33
CA LEU A 18 10.51 2.64 11.19
C LEU A 18 10.12 3.00 12.63
N TYR A 19 9.01 3.71 12.79
CA TYR A 19 8.43 4.09 14.10
C TYR A 19 7.31 3.15 14.56
N THR A 20 7.18 1.98 13.94
CA THR A 20 6.17 0.94 14.23
C THR A 20 4.79 1.54 14.52
N TRP A 21 4.39 2.51 13.70
CA TRP A 21 3.12 3.22 13.76
C TRP A 21 2.77 3.81 15.14
N GLY A 22 3.77 4.28 15.88
CA GLY A 22 3.62 4.92 17.18
C GLY A 22 3.96 4.04 18.38
N GLU A 23 4.33 2.77 18.15
CA GLU A 23 4.72 1.85 19.23
C GLU A 23 6.22 1.89 19.58
N GLY A 24 7.03 2.71 18.90
CA GLY A 24 8.46 2.88 19.18
C GLY A 24 9.35 2.60 17.97
N ASN A 25 10.63 2.32 18.18
CA ASN A 25 11.54 2.02 17.07
C ASN A 25 11.45 0.53 16.71
N ILE A 26 11.39 0.21 15.41
CA ILE A 26 11.35 -1.17 14.90
C ILE A 26 12.48 -2.07 15.43
N PHE A 27 13.66 -1.50 15.70
CA PHE A 27 14.80 -2.26 16.22
C PHE A 27 14.67 -2.65 17.70
N ILE A 28 13.66 -2.13 18.40
CA ILE A 28 13.43 -2.35 19.84
C ILE A 28 12.24 -3.31 20.06
N GLN A 29 11.47 -3.64 19.01
CA GLN A 29 10.31 -4.52 19.13
C GLN A 29 10.72 -5.99 19.30
N ASN A 30 10.34 -6.57 20.43
CA ASN A 30 10.63 -7.98 20.75
C ASN A 30 9.51 -8.94 20.31
N GLU A 31 8.30 -8.44 20.08
CA GLU A 31 7.19 -9.27 19.60
C GLU A 31 7.21 -9.33 18.09
N LEU A 32 7.41 -10.53 17.53
CA LEU A 32 7.41 -10.73 16.08
C LEU A 32 6.16 -10.13 15.44
N VAL A 33 4.97 -10.39 15.99
CA VAL A 33 3.68 -9.95 15.41
C VAL A 33 3.61 -8.42 15.25
N LYS A 34 4.21 -7.67 16.17
CA LYS A 34 4.28 -6.19 16.11
C LYS A 34 5.34 -5.69 15.12
N ALA A 35 6.34 -6.50 14.80
CA ALA A 35 7.41 -6.15 13.87
C ALA A 35 7.13 -6.54 12.40
N TRP A 36 6.37 -7.60 12.15
CA TRP A 36 6.14 -8.11 10.77
C TRP A 36 5.46 -7.11 9.84
N ILE A 37 4.40 -6.44 10.30
CA ILE A 37 3.66 -5.45 9.49
C ILE A 37 4.56 -4.25 9.17
N PRO A 38 5.23 -3.61 10.15
CA PRO A 38 6.24 -2.58 9.89
C PRO A 38 7.37 -3.01 8.94
N TRP A 39 7.87 -4.24 9.05
CA TRP A 39 8.91 -4.74 8.14
C TRP A 39 8.40 -4.91 6.71
N ALA A 40 7.18 -5.41 6.53
CA ALA A 40 6.54 -5.48 5.23
C ALA A 40 6.37 -4.09 4.61
N ASP A 41 6.02 -3.09 5.42
CA ASP A 41 5.90 -1.70 4.98
C ASP A 41 7.23 -1.12 4.47
N ILE A 42 8.32 -1.34 5.20
CA ILE A 42 9.65 -0.81 4.84
C ILE A 42 10.24 -1.51 3.62
N ILE A 43 10.19 -2.84 3.58
CA ILE A 43 10.94 -3.64 2.60
C ILE A 43 10.14 -3.79 1.30
N PHE A 44 8.82 -3.84 1.38
CA PHE A 44 7.99 -4.22 0.25
C PHE A 44 6.99 -3.13 -0.13
N THR A 45 6.05 -2.80 0.75
CA THR A 45 4.93 -1.91 0.44
C THR A 45 5.39 -0.50 0.07
N GLY A 46 6.33 0.05 0.83
CA GLY A 46 6.90 1.37 0.62
C GLY A 46 7.63 1.49 -0.72
N PRO A 47 8.69 0.70 -0.96
CA PRO A 47 9.44 0.74 -2.22
C PRO A 47 8.56 0.47 -3.44
N LEU A 48 7.66 -0.50 -3.37
CA LEU A 48 6.76 -0.82 -4.48
C LEU A 48 5.85 0.36 -4.83
N SER A 49 5.31 1.03 -3.81
CA SER A 49 4.46 2.20 -3.97
C SER A 49 5.20 3.40 -4.55
N LEU A 50 6.45 3.64 -4.13
CA LEU A 50 7.30 4.68 -4.72
C LEU A 50 7.55 4.42 -6.21
N ILE A 51 7.91 3.18 -6.55
CA ILE A 51 8.18 2.75 -7.93
C ILE A 51 6.92 2.89 -8.79
N CYS A 52 5.77 2.41 -8.31
CA CYS A 52 4.52 2.51 -9.06
C CYS A 52 4.07 3.97 -9.20
N GLY A 53 4.20 4.77 -8.14
CA GLY A 53 3.85 6.19 -8.15
C GLY A 53 4.67 6.97 -9.17
N TYR A 54 5.97 6.72 -9.23
CA TYR A 54 6.85 7.28 -10.27
C TYR A 54 6.41 6.84 -11.68
N GLY A 55 6.13 5.55 -11.87
CA GLY A 55 5.66 5.00 -13.14
C GLY A 55 4.36 5.67 -13.62
N ILE A 56 3.39 5.87 -12.71
CA ILE A 56 2.13 6.55 -13.01
C ILE A 56 2.36 8.03 -13.37
N LEU A 57 3.24 8.74 -12.66
CA LEU A 57 3.53 10.15 -12.96
C LEU A 57 4.21 10.36 -14.30
N ARG A 58 5.04 9.39 -14.72
CA ARG A 58 5.67 9.40 -16.04
C ARG A 58 4.77 8.81 -17.13
N ASN A 59 3.54 8.44 -16.82
CA ASN A 59 2.60 7.77 -17.71
C ASN A 59 3.15 6.47 -18.32
N TYR A 60 4.05 5.78 -17.61
CA TYR A 60 4.54 4.49 -18.05
C TYR A 60 3.49 3.41 -17.80
N TYR A 61 3.32 2.52 -18.78
CA TYR A 61 2.37 1.42 -18.73
C TYR A 61 2.61 0.50 -17.52
N TRP A 62 3.87 0.11 -17.28
CA TRP A 62 4.22 -0.73 -16.13
C TRP A 62 3.83 -0.10 -14.79
N GLY A 63 3.80 1.24 -14.69
CA GLY A 63 3.33 1.96 -13.50
C GLY A 63 1.86 1.69 -13.20
N LYS A 64 1.03 1.55 -14.24
CA LYS A 64 -0.40 1.22 -14.11
C LYS A 64 -0.61 -0.21 -13.61
N ILE A 65 0.13 -1.17 -14.17
CA ILE A 65 0.09 -2.58 -13.70
C ILE A 65 0.55 -2.66 -12.24
N LEU A 66 1.71 -2.07 -11.94
CA LEU A 66 2.23 -2.07 -10.57
C LEU A 66 1.28 -1.34 -9.62
N GLY A 67 0.59 -0.30 -10.06
CA GLY A 67 -0.43 0.38 -9.27
C GLY A 67 -1.59 -0.55 -8.91
N LEU A 68 -2.04 -1.42 -9.82
CA LEU A 68 -3.08 -2.41 -9.54
C LEU A 68 -2.59 -3.47 -8.55
N SER A 69 -1.37 -4.00 -8.74
CA SER A 69 -0.76 -4.95 -7.80
C SER A 69 -0.59 -4.34 -6.41
N THR A 70 -0.10 -3.09 -6.34
CA THR A 70 0.09 -2.35 -5.09
C THR A 70 -1.25 -2.09 -4.40
N SER A 71 -2.30 -1.76 -5.17
CA SER A 71 -3.65 -1.59 -4.65
C SER A 71 -4.19 -2.88 -4.03
N GLY A 72 -3.93 -4.03 -4.65
CA GLY A 72 -4.26 -5.34 -4.08
C GLY A 72 -3.55 -5.59 -2.75
N ILE A 73 -2.26 -5.27 -2.67
CA ILE A 73 -1.47 -5.36 -1.43
C ILE A 73 -2.04 -4.43 -0.35
N TYR A 74 -2.43 -3.20 -0.70
CA TYR A 74 -3.01 -2.25 0.25
C TYR A 74 -4.32 -2.77 0.83
N VAL A 75 -5.23 -3.25 -0.02
CA VAL A 75 -6.51 -3.80 0.44
C VAL A 75 -6.28 -5.03 1.33
N PHE A 76 -5.41 -5.95 0.90
CA PHE A 76 -5.09 -7.15 1.66
C PHE A 76 -4.45 -6.83 3.03
N GLY A 77 -3.43 -5.97 3.06
CA GLY A 77 -2.77 -5.55 4.29
C GLY A 77 -3.73 -4.83 5.24
N SER A 78 -4.62 -4.00 4.71
CA SER A 78 -5.64 -3.30 5.51
C SER A 78 -6.61 -4.29 6.18
N VAL A 79 -7.06 -5.30 5.44
CA VAL A 79 -7.91 -6.37 5.99
C VAL A 79 -7.18 -7.14 7.10
N LEU A 80 -5.90 -7.48 6.90
CA LEU A 80 -5.11 -8.13 7.94
C LEU A 80 -4.99 -7.26 9.21
N VAL A 81 -4.72 -5.96 9.07
CA VAL A 81 -4.67 -5.04 10.21
C VAL A 81 -6.02 -4.99 10.93
N PHE A 82 -7.14 -4.87 10.21
CA PHE A 82 -8.46 -4.86 10.85
C PHE A 82 -8.77 -6.17 11.59
N ILE A 83 -8.41 -7.32 11.01
CA ILE A 83 -8.55 -8.63 11.69
C ILE A 83 -7.68 -8.65 12.95
N SER A 84 -6.41 -8.22 12.87
CA SER A 84 -5.50 -8.17 14.00
C SER A 84 -6.00 -7.25 15.12
N MET A 85 -6.58 -6.10 14.79
CA MET A 85 -7.16 -5.16 15.76
C MET A 85 -8.40 -5.73 16.45
N VAL A 86 -9.22 -6.52 15.75
CA VAL A 86 -10.38 -7.19 16.35
C VAL A 86 -9.96 -8.36 17.24
N TRP A 87 -8.91 -9.08 16.84
CA TRP A 87 -8.45 -10.28 17.54
C TRP A 87 -7.59 -9.98 18.77
N ASN A 88 -6.77 -8.93 18.73
CA ASN A 88 -5.89 -8.52 19.84
C ASN A 88 -6.37 -7.21 20.46
N ARG A 89 -6.65 -7.22 21.78
CA ARG A 89 -7.12 -6.03 22.52
C ARG A 89 -6.05 -4.95 22.73
N ASP A 90 -4.76 -5.30 22.61
CA ASP A 90 -3.63 -4.40 22.86
C ASP A 90 -3.01 -3.82 21.58
N TYR A 91 -3.78 -3.70 20.50
CA TYR A 91 -3.32 -3.08 19.26
C TYR A 91 -3.46 -1.55 19.30
N SER A 92 -2.41 -0.82 18.90
CA SER A 92 -2.45 0.64 18.84
C SER A 92 -3.56 1.14 17.89
N PHE A 93 -4.43 2.03 18.38
CA PHE A 93 -5.47 2.67 17.57
C PHE A 93 -4.89 3.49 16.41
N PHE A 94 -3.62 3.91 16.50
CA PHE A 94 -2.93 4.64 15.43
C PHE A 94 -2.76 3.82 14.15
N LEU A 95 -2.80 2.48 14.22
CA LEU A 95 -2.76 1.58 13.05
C LEU A 95 -4.04 1.63 12.20
N LEU A 96 -5.14 2.19 12.73
CA LEU A 96 -6.36 2.38 11.97
C LEU A 96 -6.16 3.36 10.80
N ILE A 97 -5.34 4.39 11.00
CA ILE A 97 -5.08 5.43 10.00
C ILE A 97 -4.40 4.85 8.74
N PRO A 98 -3.26 4.14 8.82
CA PRO A 98 -2.64 3.54 7.65
C PRO A 98 -3.50 2.44 7.01
N ALA A 99 -4.25 1.65 7.81
CA ALA A 99 -5.14 0.63 7.26
C ALA A 99 -6.32 1.25 6.48
N LEU A 100 -6.98 2.28 7.03
CA LEU A 100 -8.07 2.95 6.31
C LEU A 100 -7.57 3.69 5.07
N SER A 101 -6.43 4.38 5.16
CA SER A 101 -5.88 5.11 4.02
C SER A 101 -5.46 4.17 2.90
N GLY A 102 -4.77 3.07 3.22
CA GLY A 102 -4.40 2.01 2.27
C GLY A 102 -5.63 1.42 1.58
N LEU A 103 -6.66 1.04 2.35
CA LEU A 103 -7.91 0.51 1.81
C LEU A 103 -8.57 1.47 0.82
N LEU A 104 -8.73 2.75 1.22
CA LEU A 104 -9.40 3.75 0.39
C LEU A 104 -8.61 4.04 -0.90
N ILE A 105 -7.29 4.19 -0.80
CA ILE A 105 -6.43 4.43 -1.98
C ILE A 105 -6.48 3.23 -2.92
N GLY A 106 -6.35 2.01 -2.40
CA GLY A 106 -6.36 0.78 -3.19
C GLY A 106 -7.70 0.56 -3.90
N MET A 107 -8.83 0.74 -3.20
CA MET A 107 -10.15 0.63 -3.81
C MET A 107 -10.41 1.72 -4.85
N ALA A 108 -10.09 2.98 -4.53
CA ALA A 108 -10.31 4.10 -5.44
C ALA A 108 -9.51 3.95 -6.74
N PHE A 109 -8.23 3.53 -6.64
CA PHE A 109 -7.41 3.30 -7.82
C PHE A 109 -7.91 2.12 -8.66
N THR A 110 -8.31 1.02 -8.01
CA THR A 110 -8.87 -0.16 -8.70
C THR A 110 -10.15 0.19 -9.46
N VAL A 111 -11.08 0.93 -8.83
CA VAL A 111 -12.31 1.38 -9.49
C VAL A 111 -12.00 2.28 -10.70
N LEU A 112 -11.05 3.19 -10.56
CA LEU A 112 -10.62 4.05 -11.67
C LEU A 112 -10.03 3.24 -12.83
N ALA A 113 -9.14 2.29 -12.53
CA ALA A 113 -8.52 1.44 -13.55
C ALA A 113 -9.55 0.59 -14.30
N ILE A 114 -10.60 0.09 -13.61
CA ILE A 114 -11.72 -0.62 -14.23
C ILE A 114 -12.54 0.32 -15.12
N LYS A 115 -12.90 1.51 -14.61
CA LYS A 115 -13.71 2.49 -15.33
C LYS A 115 -13.03 2.95 -16.63
N GLU A 116 -11.72 3.17 -16.58
CA GLU A 116 -10.93 3.59 -17.74
C GLU A 116 -10.52 2.42 -18.65
N LYS A 117 -10.99 1.20 -18.38
CA LYS A 117 -10.72 -0.01 -19.18
C LYS A 117 -9.23 -0.26 -19.46
N TRP A 118 -8.35 0.12 -18.55
CA TRP A 118 -6.89 0.05 -18.77
C TRP A 118 -6.41 -1.35 -19.18
N ILE A 119 -7.03 -2.40 -18.61
CA ILE A 119 -6.71 -3.80 -18.92
C ILE A 119 -7.15 -4.17 -20.35
N ILE A 120 -8.29 -3.66 -20.81
CA ILE A 120 -8.87 -4.02 -22.12
C ILE A 120 -8.15 -3.26 -23.24
N THR A 121 -7.86 -1.98 -23.03
CA THR A 121 -7.12 -1.17 -24.02
C THR A 121 -5.72 -1.75 -24.26
N GLU A 122 -5.08 -2.30 -23.23
CA GLU A 122 -3.75 -2.86 -23.41
C GLU A 122 -3.75 -4.23 -24.12
N LEU A 123 -4.67 -5.13 -23.76
CA LEU A 123 -4.81 -6.42 -24.46
C LEU A 123 -5.02 -6.22 -25.96
N HIS A 124 -5.64 -5.11 -26.35
CA HIS A 124 -5.85 -4.77 -27.75
C HIS A 124 -4.59 -4.21 -28.43
N ASN A 125 -3.79 -3.38 -27.75
CA ASN A 125 -2.58 -2.77 -28.31
C ASN A 125 -1.40 -3.75 -28.50
N HIS A 126 -1.33 -4.81 -27.70
CA HIS A 126 -0.27 -5.83 -27.84
C HIS A 126 -0.65 -7.01 -28.76
N GLN A 127 -1.88 -7.02 -29.29
CA GLN A 127 -2.35 -8.01 -30.28
C GLN A 127 -2.34 -7.47 -31.73
N GLY A 128 -1.93 -6.22 -31.95
CA GLY A 128 -1.86 -5.54 -33.25
C GLY A 128 -0.44 -5.42 -33.80
#